data_AF-A0A1Q7UI81-F1
#
_entry.id   AF-A0A1Q7UI81-F1
#
_cell.length_a   1.000
_cell.length_b   1.000
_cell.length_c   1.000
_cell.angle_alpha   90.00
_cell.angle_beta   90.00
_cell.angle_gamma   90.00
#
_symmetry.space_group_name_H-M   'P 1'
#
loop_
_entity.id
_entity.type
_entity.pdbx_description
1 polymer ?
#
loop_
_entity_poly.entity_id
_entity_poly.type
_entity_poly.pdbx_seq_one_letter_code
_entity_poly.pdbx_strand_id
1 'polypeptide(L)'
;MTRRLLPVLILAIGLLLYPVILLAGGAPRFPLRTDCAAPAREGAPVDAVFGRFDNHVAAEARQRRVTELGFTGSEIESDGCGYVKVVVHGVPSLAVGRELVAEARRAGVRVTLERGTG
;
A
#
# COMPACT_ATOMS: atom_id res chain seq x y z
N MET A 1 -50.20 -1.22 27.81
CA MET A 1 -49.64 -0.19 26.88
C MET A 1 -48.11 -0.26 26.74
N THR A 2 -47.38 -0.75 27.73
CA THR A 2 -45.90 -0.88 27.75
C THR A 2 -45.30 -1.78 26.66
N ARG A 3 -46.02 -2.79 26.17
CA ARG A 3 -45.51 -3.75 25.17
C ARG A 3 -45.34 -3.17 23.76
N ARG A 4 -46.03 -2.07 23.42
CA ARG A 4 -45.86 -1.33 22.14
C ARG A 4 -44.78 -0.25 22.19
N LEU A 5 -44.31 0.12 23.38
CA LEU A 5 -43.26 1.12 23.57
C LEU A 5 -41.86 0.52 23.37
N LEU A 6 -41.69 -0.78 23.66
CA LEU A 6 -40.43 -1.49 23.51
C LEU A 6 -39.84 -1.44 22.08
N PRO A 7 -40.59 -1.75 20.99
CA PRO A 7 -40.06 -1.65 19.64
C PRO A 7 -39.76 -0.21 19.21
N VAL A 8 -40.56 0.76 19.67
CA VAL A 8 -40.34 2.20 19.41
C VAL A 8 -39.05 2.68 20.08
N LEU A 9 -38.79 2.22 21.31
CA LEU A 9 -37.59 2.55 22.06
C LEU A 9 -36.33 1.97 21.38
N ILE A 10 -36.38 0.72 20.91
CA ILE A 10 -35.26 0.10 20.19
C ILE A 10 -34.95 0.85 18.90
N LEU A 11 -35.98 1.23 18.13
CA LEU A 11 -35.81 2.03 16.91
C LEU A 11 -35.21 3.41 17.21
N ALA A 12 -35.71 4.10 18.24
CA ALA A 12 -35.19 5.41 18.64
C ALA A 12 -33.73 5.32 19.11
N ILE A 13 -33.37 4.29 19.87
CA ILE A 13 -31.98 4.04 20.29
C ILE A 13 -31.09 3.75 19.08
N GLY A 14 -31.53 2.91 18.15
CA GLY A 14 -30.79 2.64 16.92
C GLY A 14 -30.54 3.90 16.08
N LEU A 15 -31.57 4.73 15.90
CA LEU A 15 -31.50 6.01 15.18
C LEU A 15 -30.57 7.03 15.86
N LEU A 16 -30.51 7.05 17.19
CA LEU A 16 -29.61 7.93 17.93
C LEU A 16 -28.16 7.41 17.94
N LEU A 17 -27.96 6.09 18.02
CA LEU A 17 -26.62 5.50 18.05
C LEU A 17 -25.97 5.45 16.67
N TYR A 18 -26.74 5.30 15.58
CA TYR A 18 -26.22 5.22 14.23
C TYR A 18 -25.33 6.41 13.81
N PRO A 19 -25.74 7.70 13.97
CA PRO A 19 -24.87 8.82 13.63
C PRO A 19 -23.63 8.88 14.53
N VAL A 20 -23.74 8.47 15.79
CA VAL A 20 -22.60 8.42 16.72
C VAL A 20 -21.56 7.39 16.27
N ILE A 21 -21.99 6.20 15.84
CA ILE A 21 -21.10 5.14 15.34
C ILE A 21 -20.40 5.56 14.03
N LEU A 22 -21.12 6.23 13.14
CA LEU A 22 -20.54 6.76 11.90
C LEU A 22 -19.51 7.87 12.17
N LEU A 23 -19.81 8.80 13.08
CA LEU A 23 -18.90 9.88 13.47
C LEU A 23 -17.67 9.37 14.25
N ALA A 24 -17.82 8.27 15.00
CA ALA A 24 -16.73 7.64 15.77
C ALA A 24 -15.76 6.79 14.91
N GLY A 25 -15.88 6.82 13.58
CA GLY A 25 -14.93 6.14 12.67
C GLY A 25 -15.30 4.72 12.28
N GLY A 26 -16.54 4.27 12.54
CA GLY A 26 -17.06 2.97 12.11
C GLY A 26 -17.53 2.91 10.65
N ALA A 27 -17.31 3.94 9.85
CA ALA A 27 -17.75 3.97 8.46
C ALA A 27 -16.94 2.97 7.59
N PRO A 28 -17.58 2.30 6.62
CA PRO A 28 -16.86 1.47 5.65
C PRO A 28 -15.85 2.34 4.90
N ARG A 29 -14.56 1.97 4.99
CA ARG A 29 -13.50 2.61 4.22
C ARG A 29 -13.39 1.90 2.86
N PHE A 30 -13.51 2.67 1.78
CA PHE A 30 -13.19 2.16 0.45
C PHE A 30 -11.66 2.15 0.29
N PRO A 31 -11.08 1.07 -0.28
CA PRO A 31 -9.66 1.02 -0.56
C PRO A 31 -9.24 2.19 -1.46
N LEU A 32 -8.21 2.91 -1.04
CA LEU A 32 -7.56 3.94 -1.82
C LEU A 32 -6.42 3.33 -2.63
N ARG A 33 -6.00 4.01 -3.71
CA ARG A 33 -4.89 3.50 -4.53
C ARG A 33 -3.59 3.32 -3.75
N THR A 34 -3.41 4.13 -2.70
CA THR A 34 -2.27 4.05 -1.78
C THR A 34 -2.25 2.79 -0.91
N ASP A 35 -3.38 2.10 -0.79
CA ASP A 35 -3.50 0.90 0.05
C ASP A 35 -2.86 -0.34 -0.59
N CYS A 36 -2.47 -0.28 -1.88
CA CYS A 36 -1.74 -1.36 -2.55
C CYS A 36 -0.30 -1.52 -2.07
N ALA A 37 0.23 -0.58 -1.28
CA ALA A 37 1.53 -0.72 -0.64
C ALA A 37 1.46 -1.73 0.52
N ALA A 38 1.64 -3.01 0.19
CA ALA A 38 1.65 -4.07 1.18
C ALA A 38 2.97 -4.01 2.00
N PRO A 39 2.91 -3.82 3.33
CA PRO A 39 4.13 -3.72 4.14
C PRO A 39 4.91 -5.03 4.09
N ALA A 40 6.24 -4.91 3.96
CA ALA A 40 7.17 -6.02 4.05
C ALA A 40 7.08 -6.72 5.41
N ARG A 41 7.37 -8.03 5.44
CA ARG A 41 7.31 -8.87 6.63
C ARG A 41 8.63 -9.61 6.81
N GLU A 42 8.97 -9.90 8.06
CA GLU A 42 10.11 -10.77 8.36
C GLU A 42 9.84 -12.22 7.95
N GLY A 43 10.91 -12.96 7.63
CA GLY A 43 10.83 -14.37 7.25
C GLY A 43 10.30 -14.66 5.84
N ALA A 44 10.09 -13.63 5.00
CA ALA A 44 9.66 -13.78 3.62
C ALA A 44 10.52 -12.92 2.68
N PRO A 45 10.59 -13.29 1.38
CA PRO A 45 11.12 -12.40 0.35
C PRO A 45 10.35 -11.08 0.31
N VAL A 46 11.04 -10.03 -0.09
CA VAL A 46 10.49 -8.67 -0.20
C VAL A 46 10.70 -8.12 -1.59
N ASP A 47 9.84 -7.18 -1.97
CA ASP A 47 9.98 -6.42 -3.20
C ASP A 47 10.54 -5.05 -2.88
N ALA A 48 11.46 -4.58 -3.73
CA ALA A 48 12.05 -3.25 -3.61
C ALA A 48 11.42 -2.31 -4.63
N VAL A 49 10.52 -1.44 -4.16
CA VAL A 49 9.74 -0.52 -5.00
C VAL A 49 10.42 0.85 -5.07
N PHE A 50 10.86 1.22 -6.26
CA PHE A 50 11.55 2.48 -6.56
C PHE A 50 10.61 3.67 -6.77
N GLY A 51 9.30 3.42 -6.85
CA GLY A 51 8.25 4.43 -6.94
C GLY A 51 6.95 3.86 -7.52
N ARG A 52 5.87 4.62 -7.35
CA ARG A 52 4.56 4.45 -8.00
C ARG A 52 4.25 5.70 -8.80
N PHE A 53 3.62 5.52 -9.96
CA PHE A 53 3.41 6.57 -10.95
C PHE A 53 2.02 6.44 -11.57
N ASP A 54 1.42 7.56 -11.96
CA ASP A 54 0.10 7.59 -12.61
C ASP A 54 0.09 7.00 -14.02
N ASN A 55 1.26 6.92 -14.67
CA ASN A 55 1.36 6.49 -16.05
C ASN A 55 2.70 5.78 -16.33
N HIS A 56 2.69 5.01 -17.42
CA HIS A 56 3.82 4.21 -17.87
C HIS A 56 5.05 5.06 -18.22
N VAL A 57 4.85 6.23 -18.84
CA VAL A 57 5.96 7.12 -19.25
C VAL A 57 6.78 7.60 -18.04
N ALA A 58 6.11 7.97 -16.96
CA ALA A 58 6.77 8.37 -15.71
C ALA A 58 7.49 7.19 -15.04
N ALA A 59 6.90 5.98 -15.08
CA ALA A 59 7.55 4.76 -14.61
C ALA A 59 8.80 4.40 -15.43
N GLU A 60 8.74 4.51 -16.76
CA GLU A 60 9.90 4.30 -17.64
C GLU A 60 11.03 5.28 -17.37
N ALA A 61 10.72 6.57 -17.20
CA ALA A 61 11.74 7.56 -16.84
C ALA A 61 12.42 7.21 -15.52
N ARG A 62 11.66 6.68 -14.55
CA ARG A 62 12.21 6.19 -13.29
C ARG A 62 13.04 4.93 -13.49
N GLN A 63 12.55 3.95 -14.23
CA GLN A 63 13.24 2.68 -14.51
C GLN A 63 14.59 2.95 -15.16
N ARG A 64 14.64 3.75 -16.24
CA ARG A 64 15.90 4.15 -16.89
C ARG A 64 16.90 4.74 -15.91
N ARG A 65 16.47 5.69 -15.06
CA ARG A 65 17.34 6.31 -14.05
C ARG A 65 17.88 5.29 -13.04
N VAL A 66 17.08 4.35 -12.57
CA VAL A 66 17.56 3.36 -11.57
C VAL A 66 18.43 2.28 -12.24
N THR A 67 18.14 1.90 -13.49
CA THR A 67 18.99 1.02 -14.28
C THR A 67 20.37 1.64 -14.54
N GLU A 68 20.44 2.94 -14.88
CA GLU A 68 21.71 3.68 -15.02
C GLU A 68 22.53 3.70 -13.73
N LEU A 69 21.86 3.62 -12.57
CA LEU A 69 22.50 3.55 -11.25
C LEU A 69 22.85 2.12 -10.82
N GLY A 70 22.66 1.13 -11.69
CA GLY A 70 23.03 -0.27 -11.46
C GLY A 70 21.89 -1.18 -11.00
N PHE A 71 20.66 -0.67 -10.84
CA PHE A 71 19.50 -1.49 -10.50
C PHE A 71 18.88 -2.12 -11.76
N THR A 72 19.64 -2.99 -12.45
CA THR A 72 19.26 -3.54 -13.77
C THR A 72 18.12 -4.55 -13.75
N GLY A 73 17.82 -5.16 -12.60
CA GLY A 73 16.67 -6.06 -12.41
C GLY A 73 15.35 -5.36 -12.14
N SER A 74 15.26 -4.03 -12.35
CA SER A 74 14.02 -3.29 -12.11
C SER A 74 13.03 -3.50 -13.26
N GLU A 75 11.80 -3.85 -12.92
CA GLU A 75 10.67 -4.09 -13.82
C GLU A 75 9.59 -3.01 -13.64
N ILE A 76 8.77 -2.82 -14.68
CA ILE A 76 7.59 -1.96 -14.64
C ILE A 76 6.36 -2.85 -14.60
N GLU A 77 5.52 -2.69 -13.58
CA GLU A 77 4.27 -3.43 -13.48
C GLU A 77 3.11 -2.59 -12.93
N SER A 78 1.89 -3.02 -13.22
CA SER A 78 0.68 -2.45 -12.61
C SER A 78 0.57 -2.92 -11.17
N ASP A 79 0.26 -2.03 -10.23
CA ASP A 79 0.07 -2.40 -8.83
C ASP A 79 -1.35 -2.91 -8.50
N GLY A 80 -2.22 -3.00 -9.51
CA GLY A 80 -3.61 -3.44 -9.35
C GLY A 80 -4.55 -2.41 -8.73
N CYS A 81 -4.02 -1.30 -8.20
CA CYS A 81 -4.76 -0.18 -7.64
C CYS A 81 -4.84 1.03 -8.59
N GLY A 82 -4.26 0.93 -9.77
CA GLY A 82 -4.27 2.00 -10.77
C GLY A 82 -3.02 2.88 -10.76
N TYR A 83 -1.95 2.46 -10.08
CA TYR A 83 -0.61 2.98 -10.33
C TYR A 83 0.22 1.97 -11.11
N VAL A 84 1.25 2.50 -11.78
CA VAL A 84 2.35 1.74 -12.35
C VAL A 84 3.56 1.88 -11.43
N LYS A 85 4.16 0.77 -11.01
CA LYS A 85 5.33 0.77 -10.11
C LYS A 85 6.59 0.30 -10.82
N VAL A 86 7.73 0.78 -10.35
CA VAL A 86 9.06 0.28 -10.72
C VAL A 86 9.58 -0.55 -9.55
N VAL A 87 9.88 -1.82 -9.78
CA VAL A 87 10.12 -2.79 -8.70
C VAL A 87 11.25 -3.75 -9.05
N VAL A 88 12.02 -4.16 -8.04
CA VAL A 88 12.89 -5.35 -8.11
C VAL A 88 12.27 -6.42 -7.23
N HIS A 89 11.96 -7.57 -7.81
CA HIS A 89 11.36 -8.70 -7.10
C HIS A 89 12.38 -9.59 -6.41
N GLY A 90 11.90 -10.42 -5.48
CA GLY A 90 12.63 -11.57 -4.98
C GLY A 90 13.85 -11.22 -4.12
N VAL A 91 13.85 -10.05 -3.46
CA VAL A 91 14.89 -9.73 -2.50
C VAL A 91 14.80 -10.74 -1.36
N PRO A 92 15.85 -11.52 -1.05
CA PRO A 92 15.73 -12.77 -0.28
C PRO A 92 15.16 -12.61 1.13
N SER A 93 15.30 -11.44 1.73
CA SER A 93 14.78 -11.15 3.07
C SER A 93 14.63 -9.66 3.30
N LEU A 94 13.86 -9.31 4.33
CA LEU A 94 13.77 -7.92 4.80
C LEU A 94 15.13 -7.33 5.20
N ALA A 95 16.06 -8.13 5.71
CA ALA A 95 17.39 -7.66 6.09
C ALA A 95 18.19 -7.21 4.85
N VAL A 96 18.26 -8.06 3.82
CA VAL A 96 18.90 -7.73 2.54
C VAL A 96 18.19 -6.54 1.88
N GLY A 97 16.86 -6.48 1.96
CA GLY A 97 16.10 -5.31 1.48
C GLY A 97 16.49 -4.00 2.17
N ARG A 98 16.77 -4.01 3.48
CA ARG A 98 17.21 -2.81 4.21
C ARG A 98 18.59 -2.35 3.75
N GLU A 99 19.49 -3.27 3.44
CA GLU A 99 20.80 -2.95 2.85
C GLU A 99 20.63 -2.30 1.48
N LEU A 100 19.79 -2.88 0.62
CA LEU A 100 19.44 -2.32 -0.70
C LEU A 100 18.87 -0.90 -0.57
N VAL A 101 17.99 -0.64 0.40
CA VAL A 101 17.47 0.71 0.66
C VAL A 101 18.59 1.67 1.06
N ALA A 102 19.55 1.22 1.87
CA ALA A 102 20.69 2.05 2.28
C ALA A 102 21.63 2.36 1.10
N GLU A 103 21.83 1.42 0.19
CA GLU A 103 22.58 1.62 -1.06
C GLU A 103 21.87 2.57 -2.01
N ALA A 104 20.57 2.35 -2.26
CA ALA A 104 19.77 3.21 -3.11
C ALA A 104 19.74 4.66 -2.59
N ARG A 105 19.62 4.85 -1.27
CA ARG A 105 19.70 6.18 -0.65
C ARG A 105 21.04 6.86 -0.90
N ARG A 106 22.16 6.12 -0.80
CA ARG A 106 23.50 6.63 -1.13
C ARG A 106 23.62 7.01 -2.62
N ALA A 107 22.94 6.29 -3.50
CA ALA A 107 22.83 6.62 -4.93
C ALA A 107 21.79 7.72 -5.26
N GLY A 108 21.17 8.38 -4.26
CA GLY A 108 20.19 9.44 -4.49
C GLY A 108 18.82 8.95 -4.99
N VAL A 109 18.45 7.73 -4.61
CA VAL A 109 17.20 7.06 -4.98
C VAL A 109 16.46 6.60 -3.73
N ARG A 110 15.17 6.94 -3.65
CA ARG A 110 14.28 6.41 -2.61
C ARG A 110 13.68 5.07 -3.07
N VAL A 111 13.67 4.11 -2.15
CA VAL A 111 13.13 2.76 -2.31
C VAL A 111 12.29 2.43 -1.08
N THR A 112 11.16 1.77 -1.30
CA THR A 112 10.27 1.23 -0.27
C THR A 112 10.30 -0.28 -0.35
N LEU A 113 10.30 -0.96 0.81
CA LEU A 113 10.21 -2.42 0.86
C LEU A 113 8.77 -2.84 1.04
N GLU A 114 8.32 -3.73 0.18
CA GLU A 114 6.98 -4.28 0.17
C GLU A 114 7.01 -5.80 0.28
N ARG A 115 5.88 -6.41 0.57
CA ARG A 115 5.77 -7.87 0.58
C ARG A 115 6.06 -8.41 -0.81
N GLY A 116 6.92 -9.43 -0.91
CA GLY A 116 7.21 -10.09 -2.17
C GLY A 116 5.97 -10.67 -2.83
N THR A 117 5.80 -10.43 -4.13
CA THR A 117 4.75 -11.06 -4.96
C THR A 117 5.26 -12.20 -5.84
N GLY A 118 6.52 -12.61 -5.66
CA GLY A 118 7.17 -13.73 -6.35
C GLY A 118 6.87 -15.11 -5.77
#